data_AF-A0ABD3CQU6-F1
#
_entry.id   AF-A0ABD3CQU6-F1
#
_cell.length_a   1.000
_cell.length_b   1.000
_cell.length_c   1.000
_cell.angle_alpha   90.00
_cell.angle_beta   90.00
_cell.angle_gamma   90.00
#
_symmetry.space_group_name_H-M   'P 1'
#
loop_
_entity.id
_entity.type
_entity.pdbx_description
1 polymer ?
#
loop_
_entity_poly.entity_id
_entity_poly.type
_entity_poly.pdbx_seq_one_letter_code
_entity_poly.pdbx_strand_id
1 'polypeptide(L)'
;MSNSPFLFIFRHFCAKSVANRNSREKMKLGLGNIRNLDDALSVYDDMSRARPLPNVKQFNQLLSRVVNLKECSAAIYLFEDISCNLGIYVDEYTMNIAINSYCLSNRADFGFSILGWFFKLGCVPNVITFSTLLKGLFRENKINEAQELFRKMVKEELCELSVVTYGTVIDGLCKAGNVAIVGFYMNDKHK
;
A
#
# COMPACT_ATOMS: atom_id res chain seq x y z
N MET A 1 -17.45 -16.63 -12.25
CA MET A 1 -17.76 -16.28 -10.85
C MET A 1 -16.46 -16.31 -10.07
N SER A 2 -15.78 -15.16 -9.92
CA SER A 2 -14.50 -15.10 -9.21
C SER A 2 -14.77 -15.15 -7.70
N ASN A 3 -14.31 -16.21 -7.05
CA ASN A 3 -14.27 -16.25 -5.58
C ASN A 3 -13.28 -15.18 -5.12
N SER A 4 -13.83 -14.04 -4.71
CA SER A 4 -13.08 -12.92 -4.19
C SER A 4 -12.44 -13.34 -2.86
N PRO A 5 -11.11 -13.29 -2.69
CA PRO A 5 -10.42 -13.70 -1.45
C PRO A 5 -10.92 -12.96 -0.20
N PHE A 6 -11.61 -11.84 -0.40
CA PHE A 6 -12.28 -11.03 0.61
C PHE A 6 -13.38 -11.78 1.38
N LEU A 7 -14.06 -12.77 0.76
CA LEU A 7 -15.15 -13.52 1.40
C LEU A 7 -14.69 -14.39 2.58
N PHE A 8 -13.43 -14.83 2.58
CA PHE A 8 -12.89 -15.68 3.65
C PHE A 8 -12.60 -14.87 4.93
N ILE A 9 -12.06 -13.66 4.77
CA ILE A 9 -11.79 -12.72 5.87
C ILE A 9 -13.11 -12.20 6.46
N PHE A 10 -14.08 -11.86 5.60
CA PHE A 10 -15.42 -11.42 6.02
C PHE A 10 -16.14 -12.49 6.87
N ARG A 11 -16.03 -13.77 6.48
CA ARG A 11 -16.57 -14.90 7.26
C ARG A 11 -15.89 -15.08 8.61
N HIS A 12 -14.58 -14.83 8.70
CA HIS A 12 -13.86 -14.92 9.96
C HIS A 12 -14.28 -13.81 10.94
N PHE A 13 -14.53 -12.60 10.43
CA PHE A 13 -14.91 -11.44 11.25
C PHE A 13 -16.34 -11.55 11.81
N CYS A 14 -17.31 -12.05 11.03
CA CYS A 14 -18.69 -12.23 11.50
C CYS A 14 -18.86 -13.29 12.60
N ALA A 15 -17.91 -14.21 12.79
CA ALA A 15 -18.06 -15.34 13.71
C ALA A 15 -17.71 -15.01 15.18
N LYS A 16 -17.12 -13.84 15.47
CA LYS A 16 -16.70 -13.46 16.83
C LYS A 16 -17.33 -12.13 17.25
N SER A 17 -18.63 -12.14 17.48
CA SER A 17 -19.31 -11.10 18.24
C SER A 17 -20.15 -11.75 19.32
N VAL A 18 -19.61 -11.82 20.55
CA VAL A 18 -20.25 -11.61 21.85
C VAL A 18 -19.17 -11.85 22.92
N ALA A 19 -18.66 -10.77 23.54
CA ALA A 19 -18.34 -10.71 24.97
C ALA A 19 -17.92 -9.29 25.39
N ASN A 20 -18.68 -8.81 26.37
CA ASN A 20 -18.55 -7.63 27.26
C ASN A 20 -17.19 -7.61 28.02
N ARG A 21 -16.62 -6.58 28.69
CA ARG A 21 -17.11 -5.36 29.38
C ARG A 21 -15.87 -4.55 29.91
N ASN A 22 -15.96 -3.21 30.03
CA ASN A 22 -15.23 -2.22 30.89
C ASN A 22 -13.73 -2.41 31.23
N SER A 23 -12.82 -1.45 31.01
CA SER A 23 -12.69 -0.21 31.81
C SER A 23 -11.52 0.66 31.30
N ARG A 24 -11.54 1.96 31.65
CA ARG A 24 -10.56 2.99 31.24
C ARG A 24 -9.14 2.67 31.73
N GLU A 25 -8.37 1.95 30.94
CA GLU A 25 -6.91 2.00 30.95
C GLU A 25 -6.45 2.50 29.57
N LYS A 26 -5.38 3.30 29.51
CA LYS A 26 -4.73 3.64 28.25
C LYS A 26 -4.42 2.32 27.54
N MET A 27 -5.21 1.99 26.52
CA MET A 27 -5.08 0.75 25.78
C MET A 27 -3.66 0.68 25.22
N LYS A 28 -2.82 -0.14 25.85
CA LYS A 28 -1.47 -0.40 25.41
C LYS A 28 -1.58 -1.32 24.20
N LEU A 29 -1.86 -0.73 23.04
CA LEU A 29 -1.99 -1.45 21.79
C LEU A 29 -0.76 -2.34 21.59
N GLY A 30 -0.99 -3.64 21.38
CA GLY A 30 0.05 -4.68 21.26
C GLY A 30 0.93 -4.57 20.01
N LEU A 31 1.09 -3.36 19.44
CA LEU A 31 1.79 -3.09 18.19
C LEU A 31 3.26 -3.55 18.20
N GLY A 32 3.88 -3.66 19.38
CA GLY A 32 5.25 -4.12 19.54
C GLY A 32 5.46 -5.65 19.45
N ASN A 33 4.40 -6.46 19.49
CA ASN A 33 4.53 -7.93 19.56
C ASN A 33 3.72 -8.69 18.49
N ILE A 34 3.47 -8.06 17.35
CA ILE A 34 2.77 -8.71 16.24
C ILE A 34 3.77 -9.63 15.50
N ARG A 35 3.59 -10.95 15.56
CA ARG A 35 4.51 -11.93 14.94
C ARG A 35 3.91 -12.64 13.73
N ASN A 36 2.59 -12.73 13.68
CA ASN A 36 1.84 -13.40 12.62
C ASN A 36 0.56 -12.61 12.30
N LEU A 37 -0.22 -13.13 11.34
CA LEU A 37 -1.47 -12.50 10.91
C LEU A 37 -2.52 -12.47 12.02
N ASP A 38 -2.67 -13.55 12.79
CA ASP A 38 -3.69 -13.65 13.84
C ASP A 38 -3.46 -12.61 14.95
N ASP A 39 -2.20 -12.40 15.35
CA ASP A 39 -1.83 -11.34 16.29
C ASP A 39 -2.23 -9.96 15.73
N ALA A 40 -1.97 -9.72 14.45
CA ALA A 40 -2.28 -8.45 13.79
C ALA A 40 -3.80 -8.21 13.73
N LEU A 41 -4.57 -9.24 13.39
CA LEU A 41 -6.03 -9.18 13.34
C LEU A 41 -6.62 -8.98 14.73
N SER A 42 -6.07 -9.62 15.77
CA SER A 42 -6.49 -9.39 17.16
C SER A 42 -6.22 -7.94 17.57
N VAL A 43 -5.04 -7.41 17.26
CA VAL A 43 -4.71 -6.00 17.54
C VAL A 43 -5.64 -5.06 16.77
N TYR A 44 -5.97 -5.37 15.50
CA TYR A 44 -6.92 -4.58 14.71
C TYR A 44 -8.33 -4.56 15.34
N ASP A 45 -8.78 -5.72 15.77
CA ASP A 45 -10.10 -5.92 16.36
C ASP A 45 -10.25 -5.13 17.68
N ASP A 46 -9.18 -5.07 18.47
CA ASP A 46 -9.11 -4.20 19.65
C ASP A 46 -9.10 -2.71 19.26
N MET A 47 -8.34 -2.34 18.22
CA MET A 47 -8.27 -0.97 17.71
C MET A 47 -9.62 -0.47 17.19
N SER A 48 -10.38 -1.29 16.46
CA SER A 48 -11.66 -0.91 15.83
C SER A 48 -12.78 -0.68 16.86
N ARG A 49 -12.73 -1.42 17.97
CA ARG A 49 -13.69 -1.29 19.09
C ARG A 49 -13.32 -0.23 20.11
N ALA A 50 -12.08 0.22 20.12
CA ALA A 50 -11.62 1.19 21.11
C ALA A 50 -12.34 2.53 21.01
N ARG A 51 -12.62 3.15 22.16
CA ARG A 51 -13.21 4.48 22.27
C ARG A 51 -12.41 5.31 23.29
N PRO A 52 -11.72 6.40 22.88
CA PRO A 52 -11.66 6.94 21.51
C PRO A 52 -10.93 6.01 20.53
N LEU A 53 -11.23 6.17 19.23
CA LEU A 53 -10.52 5.43 18.19
C LEU A 53 -9.02 5.78 18.19
N PRO A 54 -8.14 4.82 17.90
CA PRO A 54 -6.73 5.09 17.69
C PRO A 54 -6.52 6.08 16.54
N ASN A 55 -5.41 6.80 16.58
CA ASN A 55 -5.08 7.71 15.48
C ASN A 55 -4.52 6.96 14.26
N VAL A 56 -4.50 7.64 13.11
CA VAL A 56 -4.03 7.07 11.84
C VAL A 56 -2.61 6.51 11.91
N LYS A 57 -1.72 7.08 12.73
CA LYS A 57 -0.34 6.59 12.89
C LYS A 57 -0.29 5.20 13.51
N GLN A 58 -1.17 4.90 14.47
CA GLN A 58 -1.25 3.58 15.08
C GLN A 58 -1.78 2.55 14.08
N PHE A 59 -2.74 2.91 13.23
CA PHE A 59 -3.20 2.06 12.14
C PHE A 59 -2.13 1.85 11.08
N ASN A 60 -1.38 2.89 10.73
CA ASN A 60 -0.24 2.81 9.81
C ASN A 60 0.83 1.85 10.33
N GLN A 61 1.15 1.87 11.63
CA GLN A 61 2.09 0.92 12.24
C GLN A 61 1.63 -0.53 12.08
N LEU A 62 0.34 -0.79 12.33
CA LEU A 62 -0.25 -2.11 12.15
C LEU A 62 -0.22 -2.54 10.68
N LEU A 63 -0.69 -1.68 9.77
CA LEU A 63 -0.71 -1.95 8.34
C LEU A 63 0.68 -2.23 7.78
N SER A 64 1.68 -1.40 8.11
CA SER A 64 3.08 -1.64 7.74
C SER A 64 3.58 -2.98 8.28
N ARG A 65 3.19 -3.34 9.51
CA ARG A 65 3.57 -4.63 10.10
C ARG A 65 2.96 -5.81 9.35
N VAL A 66 1.68 -5.73 8.97
CA VAL A 66 0.98 -6.73 8.16
C VAL A 66 1.63 -6.91 6.79
N VAL A 67 1.99 -5.80 6.12
CA VAL A 67 2.73 -5.84 4.84
C VAL A 67 4.09 -6.52 5.00
N ASN A 68 4.81 -6.24 6.09
CA ASN A 68 6.09 -6.89 6.38
C ASN A 68 5.97 -8.39 6.69
N LEU A 69 4.80 -8.85 7.14
CA LEU A 69 4.46 -10.28 7.25
C LEU A 69 4.10 -10.92 5.91
N LYS A 70 4.13 -10.15 4.80
CA LYS A 70 3.73 -10.54 3.44
C LYS A 70 2.22 -10.80 3.27
N GLU A 71 1.42 -10.39 4.24
CA GLU A 71 -0.04 -10.56 4.25
C GLU A 71 -0.75 -9.42 3.51
N CYS A 72 -0.46 -9.27 2.22
CA CYS A 72 -0.93 -8.12 1.43
C CYS A 72 -2.46 -8.07 1.31
N SER A 73 -3.13 -9.23 1.22
CA SER A 73 -4.60 -9.30 1.19
C SER A 73 -5.23 -8.77 2.48
N ALA A 74 -4.63 -9.09 3.63
CA ALA A 74 -5.09 -8.55 4.91
C ALA A 74 -4.82 -7.05 4.99
N ALA A 75 -3.64 -6.57 4.57
CA ALA A 75 -3.34 -5.14 4.57
C ALA A 75 -4.32 -4.33 3.71
N ILE A 76 -4.71 -4.85 2.54
CA ILE A 76 -5.73 -4.24 1.66
C ILE A 76 -7.09 -4.19 2.35
N TYR A 77 -7.55 -5.32 2.92
CA TYR A 77 -8.81 -5.38 3.64
C TYR A 77 -8.85 -4.39 4.80
N LEU A 78 -7.80 -4.36 5.62
CA LEU A 78 -7.71 -3.45 6.76
C LEU A 78 -7.70 -1.98 6.29
N PHE A 79 -7.01 -1.65 5.20
CA PHE A 79 -7.04 -0.31 4.61
C PHE A 79 -8.45 0.10 4.18
N GLU A 80 -9.17 -0.78 3.48
CA GLU A 80 -10.55 -0.52 3.06
C GLU A 80 -11.48 -0.38 4.28
N ASP A 81 -11.30 -1.21 5.32
CA ASP A 81 -12.12 -1.15 6.52
C ASP A 81 -11.88 0.14 7.33
N ILE A 82 -10.62 0.55 7.54
CA ILE A 82 -10.34 1.81 8.26
C ILE A 82 -10.90 3.03 7.53
N SER A 83 -10.87 3.02 6.20
CA SER A 83 -11.24 4.19 5.39
C SER A 83 -12.74 4.27 5.11
N CYS A 84 -13.36 3.15 4.76
CA CYS A 84 -14.76 3.10 4.36
C CYS A 84 -15.71 2.78 5.53
N ASN A 85 -15.34 1.85 6.42
CA ASN A 85 -16.24 1.38 7.48
C ASN A 85 -16.04 2.14 8.80
N LEU A 86 -14.79 2.35 9.22
CA LEU A 86 -14.48 3.16 10.42
C LEU A 86 -14.48 4.66 10.13
N GLY A 87 -14.37 5.06 8.86
CA GLY A 87 -14.39 6.46 8.43
C GLY A 87 -13.18 7.27 8.91
N ILE A 88 -12.04 6.61 9.12
CA ILE A 88 -10.80 7.28 9.53
C ILE A 88 -10.21 8.03 8.33
N TYR A 89 -9.89 9.32 8.55
CA TYR A 89 -9.20 10.11 7.53
C TYR A 89 -7.76 9.60 7.37
N VAL A 90 -7.49 8.99 6.22
CA VAL A 90 -6.19 8.44 5.87
C VAL A 90 -5.26 9.51 5.33
N ASP A 91 -3.96 9.36 5.58
CA ASP A 91 -2.94 10.25 5.04
C ASP A 91 -2.23 9.63 3.82
N GLU A 92 -1.35 10.42 3.20
CA GLU A 92 -0.49 9.98 2.12
C GLU A 92 0.26 8.68 2.45
N TYR A 93 0.74 8.54 3.69
CA TYR A 93 1.52 7.37 4.09
C TYR A 93 0.65 6.12 4.08
N THR A 94 -0.57 6.21 4.63
CA THR A 94 -1.56 5.12 4.59
C THR A 94 -1.87 4.70 3.14
N MET A 95 -2.08 5.66 2.24
CA MET A 95 -2.35 5.38 0.83
C MET A 95 -1.16 4.72 0.13
N ASN A 96 0.07 5.13 0.44
CA ASN A 96 1.29 4.49 -0.08
C ASN A 96 1.45 3.05 0.40
N ILE A 97 1.06 2.71 1.64
CA ILE A 97 1.00 1.32 2.11
C ILE A 97 0.00 0.52 1.27
N ALA A 98 -1.19 1.06 1.00
CA ALA A 98 -2.21 0.37 0.20
C ALA A 98 -1.70 0.09 -1.23
N ILE A 99 -1.11 1.10 -1.88
CA ILE A 99 -0.48 0.96 -3.21
C ILE A 99 0.58 -0.14 -3.19
N ASN A 100 1.49 -0.11 -2.21
CA ASN A 100 2.53 -1.13 -2.09
C ASN A 100 1.93 -2.53 -1.92
N SER A 101 0.88 -2.68 -1.10
CA SER A 101 0.18 -3.95 -0.89
C SER A 101 -0.41 -4.49 -2.20
N TYR A 102 -1.09 -3.64 -2.98
CA TYR A 102 -1.62 -4.04 -4.29
C TYR A 102 -0.51 -4.42 -5.28
N CYS A 103 0.58 -3.66 -5.35
CA CYS A 103 1.72 -3.98 -6.20
C CYS A 103 2.42 -5.28 -5.81
N LEU A 104 2.54 -5.57 -4.51
CA LEU A 104 3.10 -6.84 -4.01
C LEU A 104 2.20 -8.03 -4.37
N SER A 105 0.89 -7.82 -4.45
CA SER A 105 -0.11 -8.79 -4.90
C SER A 105 -0.26 -8.91 -6.43
N ASN A 106 0.60 -8.29 -7.23
CA ASN A 106 0.49 -8.25 -8.70
C ASN A 106 -0.86 -7.68 -9.19
N ARG A 107 -1.32 -6.63 -8.50
CA ARG A 107 -2.57 -5.89 -8.79
C ARG A 107 -2.30 -4.38 -8.87
N ALA A 108 -1.27 -3.99 -9.60
CA ALA A 108 -0.87 -2.60 -9.78
C ALA A 108 -1.99 -1.73 -10.37
N ASP A 109 -2.91 -2.32 -11.12
CA ASP A 109 -4.16 -1.68 -11.58
C ASP A 109 -4.97 -1.10 -10.41
N PHE A 110 -5.14 -1.85 -9.31
CA PHE A 110 -5.76 -1.32 -8.09
C PHE A 110 -4.87 -0.32 -7.37
N GLY A 111 -3.55 -0.47 -7.44
CA GLY A 111 -2.60 0.54 -6.98
C GLY A 111 -2.81 1.89 -7.68
N PHE A 112 -3.01 1.90 -9.00
CA PHE A 112 -3.33 3.13 -9.75
C PHE A 112 -4.67 3.74 -9.33
N SER A 113 -5.68 2.92 -9.00
CA SER A 113 -6.97 3.42 -8.51
C SER A 113 -6.85 4.25 -7.22
N ILE A 114 -5.85 3.97 -6.37
CA ILE A 114 -5.59 4.77 -5.16
C ILE A 114 -5.13 6.20 -5.50
N LEU A 115 -4.56 6.47 -6.69
CA LEU A 115 -4.24 7.85 -7.10
C LEU A 115 -5.49 8.73 -7.15
N GLY A 116 -6.67 8.18 -7.46
CA GLY A 116 -7.93 8.92 -7.40
C GLY A 116 -8.25 9.43 -5.98
N TRP A 117 -7.81 8.71 -4.95
CA TRP A 117 -8.01 9.10 -3.56
C TRP A 117 -7.08 10.24 -3.14
N PHE A 118 -5.85 10.28 -3.64
CA PHE A 118 -4.96 11.42 -3.45
C PHE A 118 -5.64 12.72 -3.87
N PHE A 119 -6.18 12.76 -5.09
CA PHE A 119 -6.89 13.95 -5.59
C PHE A 119 -8.15 14.26 -4.79
N LYS A 120 -8.95 13.24 -4.43
CA LYS A 120 -10.18 13.42 -3.64
C LYS A 120 -9.90 13.99 -2.24
N LEU A 121 -8.78 13.61 -1.63
CA LEU A 121 -8.39 14.05 -0.28
C LEU A 121 -7.52 15.31 -0.30
N GLY A 122 -7.16 15.83 -1.48
CA GLY A 122 -6.27 16.98 -1.62
C GLY A 122 -4.80 16.68 -1.28
N CYS A 123 -4.40 15.40 -1.32
CA CYS A 123 -3.02 14.98 -1.15
C CYS A 123 -2.31 14.90 -2.51
N VAL A 124 -1.01 15.24 -2.54
CA VAL A 124 -0.20 15.19 -3.76
C VAL A 124 0.59 13.88 -3.76
N PRO A 125 0.44 13.01 -4.79
CA PRO A 125 1.30 11.85 -4.96
C PRO A 125 2.77 12.28 -5.10
N ASN A 126 3.68 11.58 -4.45
CA ASN A 126 5.11 11.93 -4.49
C ASN A 126 5.95 10.85 -5.17
N VAL A 127 7.28 11.03 -5.13
CA VAL A 127 8.24 10.10 -5.71
C VAL A 127 8.12 8.68 -5.14
N ILE A 128 7.72 8.52 -3.88
CA ILE A 128 7.51 7.20 -3.25
C ILE A 128 6.30 6.52 -3.89
N THR A 129 5.20 7.26 -4.06
CA THR A 129 3.97 6.77 -4.71
C THR A 129 4.25 6.22 -6.11
N PHE A 130 4.85 7.05 -6.97
CA PHE A 130 5.11 6.65 -8.35
C PHE A 130 6.22 5.60 -8.48
N SER A 131 7.27 5.66 -7.65
CA SER A 131 8.31 4.62 -7.65
C SER A 131 7.74 3.27 -7.22
N THR A 132 6.75 3.24 -6.34
CA THR A 132 6.07 2.00 -5.92
C THR A 132 5.22 1.43 -7.05
N LEU A 133 4.47 2.26 -7.76
CA LEU A 133 3.70 1.86 -8.95
C LEU A 133 4.60 1.33 -10.07
N LEU A 134 5.74 1.98 -10.34
CA LEU A 134 6.75 1.50 -11.29
C LEU A 134 7.24 0.09 -10.92
N LYS A 135 7.60 -0.14 -9.64
CA LYS A 135 7.99 -1.47 -9.16
C LYS A 135 6.89 -2.50 -9.38
N GLY A 136 5.63 -2.15 -9.12
CA GLY A 136 4.47 -3.01 -9.37
C GLY A 136 4.34 -3.40 -10.85
N LEU A 137 4.42 -2.43 -11.75
CA LEU A 137 4.34 -2.68 -13.19
C LEU A 137 5.48 -3.59 -13.69
N PHE A 138 6.72 -3.35 -13.26
CA PHE A 138 7.84 -4.23 -13.61
C PHE A 138 7.65 -5.66 -13.06
N ARG A 139 7.12 -5.81 -11.84
CA ARG A 139 6.81 -7.13 -11.26
C ARG A 139 5.74 -7.89 -12.06
N GLU A 140 4.78 -7.18 -12.63
CA GLU A 140 3.74 -7.73 -13.50
C GLU A 140 4.19 -7.90 -14.97
N ASN A 141 5.46 -7.62 -15.28
CA ASN A 141 6.00 -7.61 -16.64
C ASN A 141 5.25 -6.65 -17.60
N LYS A 142 4.66 -5.58 -17.04
CA LYS A 142 3.95 -4.50 -17.73
C LYS A 142 4.94 -3.40 -18.15
N ILE A 143 5.88 -3.79 -19.01
CA ILE A 143 7.08 -3.00 -19.32
C ILE A 143 6.74 -1.73 -20.10
N ASN A 144 5.72 -1.78 -20.96
CA ASN A 144 5.28 -0.64 -21.74
C ASN A 144 4.57 0.40 -20.85
N GLU A 145 3.68 -0.03 -19.97
CA GLU A 145 3.04 0.88 -19.01
C GLU A 145 4.07 1.50 -18.04
N ALA A 146 5.07 0.73 -17.62
CA ALA A 146 6.13 1.23 -16.73
C ALA A 146 6.95 2.35 -17.41
N GLN A 147 7.30 2.17 -18.68
CA GLN A 147 7.99 3.20 -19.46
C GLN A 147 7.12 4.43 -19.70
N GLU A 148 5.83 4.24 -19.99
CA GLU A 148 4.92 5.36 -20.18
C GLU A 148 4.75 6.17 -18.89
N LEU A 149 4.59 5.50 -17.74
CA LEU A 149 4.52 6.17 -16.45
C LEU A 149 5.80 6.96 -16.18
N PHE A 150 6.97 6.36 -16.36
CA PHE A 150 8.24 7.05 -16.14
C PHE A 150 8.40 8.27 -17.06
N ARG A 151 8.05 8.13 -18.35
CA ARG A 151 8.05 9.26 -19.29
C ARG A 151 7.12 10.38 -18.86
N LYS A 152 5.93 10.07 -18.33
CA LYS A 152 5.01 11.08 -17.77
C LYS A 152 5.61 11.77 -16.55
N MET A 153 6.22 11.01 -15.62
CA MET A 153 6.87 11.59 -14.45
C MET A 153 7.95 12.61 -14.83
N VAL A 154 8.75 12.34 -15.87
CA VAL A 154 9.76 13.26 -16.40
C VAL A 154 9.13 14.44 -17.12
N LYS A 155 8.26 14.20 -18.11
CA LYS A 155 7.74 15.23 -19.01
C LYS A 155 6.79 16.21 -18.33
N GLU A 156 5.98 15.70 -17.40
CA GLU A 156 4.96 16.49 -16.70
C GLU A 156 5.42 16.92 -15.31
N GLU A 157 6.69 16.66 -14.96
CA GLU A 157 7.31 17.03 -13.68
C GLU A 157 6.45 16.63 -12.46
N LEU A 158 5.85 15.43 -12.52
CA LEU A 158 4.87 14.97 -11.51
C LEU A 158 5.49 14.91 -10.09
N CYS A 159 6.80 14.70 -10.00
CA CYS A 159 7.56 14.73 -8.76
C CYS A 159 9.07 14.86 -9.06
N GLU A 160 9.84 15.28 -8.05
CA GLU A 160 11.31 15.28 -8.14
C GLU A 160 11.84 13.84 -8.16
N LEU A 161 12.48 13.46 -9.27
CA LEU A 161 13.02 12.13 -9.46
C LEU A 161 14.30 11.93 -8.66
N SER A 162 14.37 10.82 -7.92
CA SER A 162 15.57 10.46 -7.15
C SER A 162 16.43 9.44 -7.89
N VAL A 163 17.70 9.29 -7.48
CA VAL A 163 18.59 8.22 -7.94
C VAL A 163 17.94 6.83 -7.80
N VAL A 164 17.13 6.63 -6.75
CA VAL A 164 16.39 5.39 -6.50
C VAL A 164 15.34 5.12 -7.58
N THR A 165 14.66 6.17 -8.07
CA THR A 165 13.65 6.05 -9.12
C THR A 165 14.27 5.61 -10.45
N TYR A 166 15.37 6.26 -10.86
CA TYR A 166 16.13 5.82 -12.05
C TYR A 166 16.68 4.40 -11.90
N GLY A 167 17.24 4.06 -10.72
CA GLY A 167 17.74 2.73 -10.44
C GLY A 167 16.64 1.66 -10.54
N THR A 168 15.43 1.98 -10.08
CA THR A 168 14.25 1.11 -10.20
C THR A 168 13.89 0.83 -11.65
N VAL A 169 13.89 1.85 -12.51
CA VAL A 169 13.57 1.70 -13.94
C VAL A 169 14.63 0.89 -14.67
N ILE A 170 15.91 1.18 -14.42
CA ILE A 170 17.03 0.46 -15.02
C ILE A 170 17.00 -1.02 -14.61
N ASP A 171 16.86 -1.31 -13.32
CA ASP A 171 16.76 -2.68 -12.81
C ASP A 171 15.57 -3.43 -13.42
N GLY A 172 14.40 -2.79 -13.49
CA GLY A 172 13.20 -3.35 -14.11
C GLY A 172 13.39 -3.69 -15.60
N LEU A 173 13.99 -2.76 -16.38
CA LEU A 173 14.27 -2.97 -17.80
C LEU A 173 15.31 -4.06 -18.04
N CYS A 174 16.37 -4.12 -17.23
CA CYS A 174 17.39 -5.18 -17.29
C CYS A 174 16.76 -6.55 -17.05
N LYS A 175 15.90 -6.69 -16.03
CA LYS A 175 15.21 -7.95 -15.71
C LYS A 175 14.23 -8.37 -16.80
N ALA A 176 13.65 -7.41 -17.51
CA ALA A 176 12.78 -7.66 -18.67
C ALA A 176 13.55 -7.98 -19.97
N GLY A 177 14.89 -8.00 -19.94
CA GLY A 177 15.73 -8.23 -21.12
C GLY A 177 15.79 -7.03 -22.07
N ASN A 178 15.28 -5.87 -21.67
CA ASN A 178 15.18 -4.68 -22.52
C ASN A 178 16.38 -3.74 -22.35
N VAL A 179 17.58 -4.30 -22.54
CA VAL A 179 18.87 -3.65 -22.25
C VAL A 179 19.17 -2.50 -23.21
N ALA A 180 18.64 -2.53 -24.45
CA ALA A 180 18.83 -1.46 -25.42
C ALA A 180 18.24 -0.12 -24.94
N ILE A 181 17.10 -0.16 -24.26
CA ILE A 181 16.42 1.03 -23.74
C ILE A 181 17.16 1.62 -22.52
N VAL A 182 17.85 0.77 -21.74
CA VAL A 182 18.65 1.22 -20.58
C VAL A 182 19.73 2.22 -21.01
N GLY A 183 20.37 1.99 -22.16
CA GLY A 183 21.39 2.89 -22.70
C GLY A 183 20.87 4.30 -22.99
N PHE A 184 19.62 4.44 -23.43
CA PHE A 184 18.98 5.73 -23.65
C PHE A 184 18.82 6.52 -22.33
N TYR A 185 18.30 5.86 -21.29
CA TYR A 185 18.08 6.49 -19.99
C TYR A 185 19.37 6.84 -19.23
N MET A 186 20.45 6.09 -19.44
CA MET A 186 21.76 6.42 -18.84
C MET A 186 22.41 7.64 -19.50
N ASN A 187 22.20 7.86 -20.79
CA ASN A 187 22.74 9.02 -21.51
C ASN A 187 21.99 10.32 -21.20
N ASP A 188 20.71 10.24 -20.84
CA ASP A 188 19.89 11.41 -20.48
C ASP A 188 20.20 11.95 -19.07
N LYS A 189 20.82 11.14 -18.21
CA LYS A 189 21.20 11.52 -16.83
C LYS A 189 22.36 12.53 -16.74
N HIS A 190 22.99 12.86 -17.86
CA HIS A 190 24.19 13.71 -17.95
C HIS A 190 23.98 14.98 -18.78
N LYS A 191 22.73 15.30 -19.15
CA LYS A 191 22.36 16.55 -19.81
C LYS A 191 21.58 17.45 -18.85
#